data_AF-A0ABD1EH23-F1
#
_entry.id   AF-A0ABD1EH23-F1
#
_cell.length_a   1.000
_cell.length_b   1.000
_cell.length_c   1.000
_cell.angle_alpha   90.00
_cell.angle_beta   90.00
_cell.angle_gamma   90.00
#
_symmetry.space_group_name_H-M   'P 1'
#
loop_
_entity.id
_entity.type
_entity.pdbx_description
1 polymer ?
#
loop_
_entity_poly.entity_id
_entity_poly.type
_entity_poly.pdbx_seq_one_letter_code
_entity_poly.pdbx_strand_id
1 'polypeptide(L)'
;MDKFGRSFSSSCAVNSNQKNIKILQAFSTNTLSLGENGQYDGKNHTICNLGEPVHPNDAVNKAYVDSKWEEFERTIQQLNYQIATVNENISVMIFDQIPTIHKKIDDADEHTMELMKKSSEYIQIIGIKLEDVMIKLKDKKII
;
A
#
# COMPACT_ATOMS: atom_id res chain seq x y z
N MET A 1 -72.35 -37.31 44.57
CA MET A 1 -73.06 -38.47 43.97
C MET A 1 -74.34 -37.95 43.36
N ASP A 2 -74.63 -38.29 42.10
CA ASP A 2 -75.99 -38.12 41.57
C ASP A 2 -76.85 -39.35 41.94
N LYS A 3 -78.14 -39.28 41.62
CA LYS A 3 -79.19 -40.20 42.08
C LYS A 3 -79.01 -41.65 41.59
N PHE A 4 -77.94 -41.96 40.85
CA PHE A 4 -77.61 -43.28 40.33
C PHE A 4 -76.22 -43.79 40.71
N GLY A 5 -75.51 -43.13 41.63
CA GLY A 5 -74.29 -43.67 42.24
C GLY A 5 -73.13 -43.91 41.26
N ARG A 6 -73.15 -43.30 40.06
CA ARG A 6 -72.05 -43.41 39.10
C ARG A 6 -71.05 -42.30 39.37
N SER A 7 -69.86 -42.67 39.85
CA SER A 7 -68.70 -41.77 39.80
C SER A 7 -68.17 -41.74 38.37
N PHE A 8 -68.50 -40.70 37.61
CA PHE A 8 -67.75 -40.39 36.39
C PHE A 8 -66.38 -39.85 36.81
N SER A 9 -65.41 -40.74 37.00
CA SER A 9 -64.02 -40.37 36.81
C SER A 9 -63.81 -40.20 35.31
N SER A 10 -64.02 -38.97 34.80
CA SER A 10 -63.41 -38.60 33.53
C SER A 10 -61.91 -38.47 33.79
N SER A 11 -61.21 -39.61 33.77
CA SER A 11 -59.76 -39.64 33.64
C SER A 11 -59.44 -39.05 32.28
N CYS A 12 -59.31 -37.72 32.23
CA CYS A 12 -58.63 -37.04 31.15
C CYS A 12 -57.13 -37.29 31.35
N ALA A 13 -56.67 -38.52 31.13
CA ALA A 13 -55.27 -38.77 30.86
C ALA A 13 -54.97 -38.21 29.46
N VAL A 14 -55.02 -36.89 29.32
CA VAL A 14 -54.15 -36.24 28.34
C VAL A 14 -52.77 -36.51 28.91
N ASN A 15 -51.98 -37.37 28.25
CA ASN A 15 -50.54 -37.31 28.40
C ASN A 15 -50.11 -35.94 27.82
N SER A 16 -50.33 -34.91 28.61
CA SER A 16 -49.97 -33.51 28.38
C SER A 16 -48.45 -33.35 28.36
N ASN A 17 -47.70 -34.40 28.73
CA ASN A 17 -46.25 -34.40 28.72
C ASN A 17 -45.65 -34.85 27.37
N GLN A 18 -46.33 -35.60 26.48
CA GLN A 18 -45.68 -35.98 25.21
C GLN A 18 -45.87 -34.97 24.06
N LYS A 19 -47.01 -34.28 24.00
CA LYS A 19 -47.28 -33.28 22.94
C LYS A 19 -46.66 -31.90 23.26
N ASN A 20 -46.58 -31.51 24.53
CA ASN A 20 -45.92 -30.25 24.92
C ASN A 20 -44.38 -30.34 24.90
N ILE A 21 -43.79 -31.52 25.10
CA ILE A 21 -42.32 -31.68 25.06
C ILE A 21 -41.76 -31.53 23.64
N LYS A 22 -42.45 -32.03 22.61
CA LYS A 22 -42.01 -31.84 21.21
C LYS A 22 -42.03 -30.37 20.77
N ILE A 23 -43.00 -29.60 21.26
CA ILE A 23 -43.12 -28.18 20.95
C ILE A 23 -42.01 -27.38 21.66
N LEU A 24 -41.71 -27.69 22.93
CA LEU A 24 -40.58 -27.10 23.68
C LEU A 24 -39.21 -27.43 23.07
N GLN A 25 -39.03 -28.64 22.53
CA GLN A 25 -37.79 -29.06 21.87
C GLN A 25 -37.59 -28.43 20.48
N ALA A 26 -38.68 -28.07 19.79
CA ALA A 26 -38.62 -27.41 18.49
C ALA A 26 -38.22 -25.92 18.56
N PHE A 27 -38.35 -25.26 19.71
CA PHE A 27 -37.83 -23.90 19.94
C PHE A 27 -36.32 -23.86 20.24
N SER A 28 -35.68 -25.03 20.43
CA SER A 28 -34.29 -25.13 20.89
C SER A 28 -33.25 -25.14 19.76
N THR A 29 -33.63 -25.16 18.48
CA THR A 29 -32.65 -25.42 17.40
C THR A 29 -32.07 -24.17 16.75
N ASN A 30 -32.73 -23.01 16.87
CA ASN A 30 -32.31 -21.75 16.22
C ASN A 30 -32.04 -20.63 17.24
N THR A 31 -31.54 -21.00 18.43
CA THR A 31 -31.19 -20.04 19.48
C THR A 31 -29.68 -20.01 19.67
N LEU A 32 -29.15 -18.81 19.97
CA LEU A 32 -27.81 -18.69 20.51
C LEU A 32 -27.76 -19.45 21.84
N SER A 33 -26.80 -20.36 22.01
CA SER A 33 -26.60 -21.05 23.28
C SER A 33 -25.44 -20.44 24.05
N LEU A 34 -25.51 -20.44 25.38
CA LEU A 34 -24.35 -20.10 26.19
C LEU A 34 -23.32 -21.24 26.12
N GLY A 35 -22.12 -20.96 25.62
CA GLY A 35 -20.99 -21.87 25.62
C GLY A 35 -20.36 -22.03 27.01
N GLU A 36 -19.53 -23.06 27.18
CA GLU A 36 -18.85 -23.36 28.45
C GLU A 36 -17.92 -22.22 28.92
N ASN A 37 -17.51 -21.34 28.00
CA ASN A 37 -16.72 -20.14 28.26
C ASN A 37 -17.57 -18.91 28.64
N GLY A 38 -18.89 -19.05 28.77
CA GLY A 38 -19.80 -17.95 29.07
C GLY A 38 -20.08 -17.01 27.87
N GLN A 39 -19.70 -17.39 26.65
CA GLN A 39 -19.98 -16.64 25.42
C GLN A 39 -21.16 -17.25 24.68
N TYR A 40 -21.88 -16.45 23.89
CA TYR A 40 -22.95 -16.97 23.03
C TYR A 40 -22.36 -17.67 21.80
N ASP A 41 -22.73 -18.92 21.59
CA ASP A 41 -22.36 -19.76 20.45
C ASP A 41 -23.44 -19.70 19.37
N GLY A 42 -23.03 -19.27 18.17
CA GLY A 42 -23.87 -19.22 16.96
C GLY A 42 -24.06 -20.56 16.25
N LYS A 43 -23.43 -21.64 16.74
CA LYS A 43 -23.54 -23.01 16.21
C LYS A 43 -23.34 -23.10 14.70
N ASN A 44 -22.38 -22.33 14.17
CA ASN A 44 -22.10 -22.25 12.72
C ASN A 44 -23.29 -21.76 11.85
N HIS A 45 -24.19 -20.95 12.42
CA HIS A 45 -25.27 -20.30 11.68
C HIS A 45 -24.95 -18.83 11.42
N THR A 46 -25.46 -18.31 10.30
CA THR A 46 -25.41 -16.87 9.98
C THR A 46 -26.27 -16.06 10.95
N ILE A 47 -25.75 -14.93 11.41
CA ILE A 47 -26.49 -13.93 12.18
C ILE A 47 -26.97 -12.85 11.21
N CYS A 48 -28.29 -12.75 11.01
CA CYS A 48 -28.92 -11.79 10.10
C CYS A 48 -29.44 -10.56 10.85
N ASN A 49 -29.72 -9.48 10.11
CA ASN A 49 -30.31 -8.22 10.63
C ASN A 49 -29.47 -7.52 11.71
N LEU A 50 -28.14 -7.63 11.63
CA LEU A 50 -27.23 -6.90 12.50
C LEU A 50 -27.06 -5.45 12.03
N GLY A 51 -27.34 -4.49 12.91
CA GLY A 51 -27.13 -3.07 12.64
C GLY A 51 -25.66 -2.71 12.43
N GLU A 52 -25.39 -1.47 12.06
CA GLU A 52 -24.02 -0.95 12.02
C GLU A 52 -23.45 -0.83 13.43
N PRO A 53 -22.16 -1.12 13.65
CA PRO A 53 -21.52 -0.95 14.94
C PRO A 53 -21.42 0.54 15.30
N VAL A 54 -21.70 0.89 16.56
CA VAL A 54 -21.59 2.26 17.09
C VAL A 54 -20.49 2.36 18.13
N HIS A 55 -20.28 1.28 18.89
CA HIS A 55 -19.27 1.19 19.94
C HIS A 55 -18.14 0.23 19.56
N PRO A 56 -16.94 0.38 20.15
CA PRO A 56 -15.76 -0.43 19.80
C PRO A 56 -15.93 -1.94 19.98
N ASN A 57 -16.87 -2.38 20.82
CA ASN A 57 -17.10 -3.79 21.15
C ASN A 57 -18.36 -4.37 20.49
N ASP A 58 -19.00 -3.62 19.60
CA ASP A 58 -20.19 -4.11 18.89
C ASP A 58 -19.80 -5.18 17.87
N ALA A 59 -20.69 -6.15 17.67
CA ALA A 59 -20.57 -7.07 16.56
C ALA A 59 -20.72 -6.30 15.24
N VAL A 60 -19.88 -6.61 14.26
CA VAL A 60 -19.89 -5.96 12.95
C VAL A 60 -20.61 -6.82 11.91
N ASN A 61 -21.38 -6.18 11.03
CA ASN A 61 -21.94 -6.86 9.85
C ASN A 61 -20.94 -6.81 8.68
N LYS A 62 -21.14 -7.68 7.69
CA LYS A 62 -20.24 -7.78 6.52
C LYS A 62 -20.20 -6.49 5.69
N ALA A 63 -21.34 -5.81 5.53
CA ALA A 63 -21.43 -4.58 4.75
C ALA A 63 -20.55 -3.47 5.34
N TYR A 64 -20.49 -3.36 6.67
CA TYR A 64 -19.60 -2.43 7.36
C TYR A 64 -18.12 -2.76 7.12
N VAL A 65 -17.73 -4.03 7.20
CA VAL A 65 -16.34 -4.43 6.96
C VAL A 65 -15.94 -4.17 5.49
N ASP A 66 -16.81 -4.52 4.55
CA ASP A 66 -16.57 -4.32 3.12
C ASP A 66 -16.45 -2.82 2.79
N SER A 67 -17.28 -1.94 3.38
CA SER A 67 -17.18 -0.50 3.15
C SER A 67 -15.87 0.09 3.69
N LYS A 68 -15.41 -0.37 4.86
CA LYS A 68 -14.09 0.01 5.39
C LYS A 68 -12.94 -0.51 4.53
N TRP A 69 -13.09 -1.70 3.96
CA TRP A 69 -12.12 -2.21 2.99
C TRP A 69 -12.11 -1.37 1.71
N GLU A 70 -13.27 -1.01 1.17
CA GLU A 70 -13.38 -0.14 -0.01
C GLU A 70 -12.79 1.25 0.25
N GLU A 71 -13.03 1.86 1.41
CA GLU A 71 -12.38 3.11 1.84
C GLU A 71 -10.85 2.99 1.83
N PHE A 72 -10.32 1.87 2.34
CA PHE A 72 -8.90 1.57 2.33
C PHE A 72 -8.35 1.42 0.89
N GLU A 73 -9.01 0.65 0.04
CA GLU A 73 -8.61 0.43 -1.36
C GLU A 73 -8.61 1.74 -2.16
N ARG A 74 -9.61 2.61 -1.96
CA ARG A 74 -9.65 3.94 -2.58
C ARG A 74 -8.42 4.79 -2.19
N THR A 75 -7.98 4.68 -0.94
CA THR A 75 -6.78 5.38 -0.46
C THR A 75 -5.54 4.87 -1.18
N ILE A 76 -5.39 3.55 -1.34
CA ILE A 76 -4.27 2.95 -2.08
C ILE A 76 -4.27 3.41 -3.55
N GLN A 77 -5.43 3.42 -4.21
CA GLN A 77 -5.55 3.91 -5.58
C GLN A 77 -5.13 5.38 -5.71
N GLN A 78 -5.55 6.23 -4.76
CA GLN A 78 -5.17 7.64 -4.76
C GLN A 78 -3.67 7.85 -4.55
N LEU A 79 -3.03 7.04 -3.69
CA LEU A 79 -1.58 7.09 -3.49
C LEU A 79 -0.81 6.67 -4.75
N ASN A 80 -1.26 5.61 -5.42
CA ASN A 80 -0.66 5.16 -6.68
C ASN A 80 -0.72 6.24 -7.77
N TYR A 81 -1.86 6.94 -7.88
CA TYR A 81 -1.99 8.06 -8.80
C TYR A 81 -1.00 9.20 -8.48
N GLN A 82 -0.87 9.57 -7.20
CA GLN A 82 0.08 10.59 -6.78
C GLN A 82 1.54 10.21 -7.09
N ILE A 83 1.91 8.95 -6.86
CA ILE A 83 3.25 8.44 -7.18
C ILE A 83 3.51 8.56 -8.69
N ALA A 84 2.55 8.18 -9.54
CA ALA A 84 2.68 8.29 -10.98
C ALA A 84 2.95 9.75 -11.41
N THR A 85 2.18 10.71 -10.89
CA THR A 85 2.38 12.13 -11.17
C THR A 85 3.74 12.65 -10.71
N VAL A 86 4.19 12.25 -9.51
CA VAL A 86 5.52 12.64 -9.01
C VAL A 86 6.62 12.07 -9.90
N ASN A 87 6.50 10.82 -10.34
CA ASN A 87 7.47 10.20 -11.24
C ASN A 87 7.52 10.90 -12.60
N GLU A 88 6.38 11.31 -13.15
CA GLU A 88 6.33 12.12 -14.38
C GLU A 88 7.01 13.48 -14.19
N ASN A 89 6.70 14.20 -13.11
CA ASN A 89 7.31 15.50 -12.82
C ASN A 89 8.83 15.42 -12.65
N ILE A 90 9.32 14.40 -11.93
CA ILE A 90 10.76 14.14 -11.79
C ILE A 90 11.39 13.87 -13.15
N SER A 91 10.72 13.08 -14.00
CA SER A 91 11.21 12.77 -15.34
C SER A 91 11.38 14.02 -16.19
N VAL A 92 10.40 14.94 -16.16
CA VAL A 92 10.47 16.23 -16.87
C VAL A 92 11.62 17.09 -16.33
N MET A 93 11.72 17.28 -15.01
CA MET A 93 12.78 18.09 -14.40
C MET A 93 14.18 17.58 -14.74
N ILE A 94 14.39 16.27 -14.70
CA ILE A 94 15.69 15.66 -15.05
C ILE A 94 15.97 15.81 -16.55
N PHE A 95 14.99 15.54 -17.41
CA PHE A 95 15.16 15.58 -18.86
C PHE A 95 15.47 16.99 -19.36
N ASP A 96 14.91 18.04 -18.75
CA ASP A 96 15.21 19.44 -19.11
C ASP A 96 16.62 19.88 -18.66
N GLN A 97 17.14 19.32 -17.56
CA GLN A 97 18.46 19.66 -17.04
C GLN A 97 19.60 18.97 -17.78
N ILE A 98 19.39 17.73 -18.27
CA ILE A 98 20.41 16.93 -18.95
C ILE A 98 21.06 17.66 -20.16
N PRO A 99 20.30 18.27 -21.09
CA PRO A 99 20.88 18.99 -22.23
C PRO A 99 21.73 20.19 -21.81
N THR A 100 21.29 20.91 -20.78
CA THR A 100 22.01 22.06 -20.25
C THR A 100 23.35 21.63 -19.63
N ILE A 101 23.36 20.49 -18.92
CA ILE A 101 24.58 19.92 -18.35
C ILE A 101 25.53 19.47 -19.45
N HIS A 102 25.04 18.74 -20.47
CA HIS A 102 25.86 18.31 -21.61
C HIS A 102 26.52 19.48 -22.31
N LYS A 103 25.75 20.53 -22.62
CA LYS A 103 26.29 21.73 -23.26
C LYS A 103 27.43 22.37 -22.45
N LYS A 104 27.27 22.47 -21.12
CA LYS A 104 28.33 23.04 -20.26
C LYS A 104 29.60 22.19 -20.26
N ILE A 105 29.48 20.88 -20.39
CA ILE A 105 30.63 19.96 -20.52
C ILE A 105 31.29 20.18 -21.88
N ASP A 106 30.51 20.20 -22.96
CA ASP A 106 31.00 20.43 -24.32
C ASP A 106 31.75 21.78 -24.42
N ASP A 107 31.16 22.86 -23.88
CA ASP A 107 31.76 24.20 -23.84
C ASP A 107 33.10 24.20 -23.04
N ALA A 108 33.17 23.43 -21.95
CA ALA A 108 34.37 23.33 -21.12
C ALA A 108 35.48 22.51 -21.78
N ASP A 109 35.12 21.44 -22.50
CA ASP A 109 36.04 20.61 -23.27
C ASP A 109 36.62 21.40 -24.45
N GLU A 110 35.80 22.19 -25.16
CA GLU A 110 36.26 23.08 -26.22
C GLU A 110 37.28 24.11 -25.70
N HIS A 111 36.98 24.76 -24.57
CA HIS A 111 37.91 25.73 -23.97
C HIS A 111 39.24 25.08 -23.56
N THR A 112 39.19 23.87 -23.00
CA THR A 112 40.38 23.12 -22.61
C THR A 112 41.25 22.79 -23.83
N MET A 113 40.64 22.35 -24.92
CA MET A 113 41.33 22.09 -26.19
C MET A 113 41.98 23.35 -26.78
N GLU A 114 41.32 24.50 -26.69
CA GLU A 114 41.87 25.77 -27.14
C GLU A 114 43.12 26.17 -26.34
N LEU A 115 43.09 26.01 -25.02
CA LEU A 115 44.24 26.27 -24.14
C LEU A 115 45.41 25.34 -24.44
N MET A 116 45.14 24.04 -24.63
CA MET A 116 46.18 23.07 -25.00
C MET A 116 46.83 23.43 -26.33
N LYS A 117 46.04 23.82 -27.33
CA LYS A 117 46.56 24.27 -28.62
C LYS A 117 47.48 25.49 -28.47
N LYS A 118 47.05 26.52 -27.75
CA LYS A 118 47.87 27.72 -27.48
C LYS A 118 49.18 27.36 -26.76
N SER A 119 49.13 26.48 -25.76
CA SER A 119 50.36 26.05 -25.06
C SER A 119 51.34 25.32 -25.99
N SER A 120 50.84 24.47 -26.90
CA SER A 120 51.65 23.78 -27.89
C SER A 120 52.34 24.77 -28.83
N GLU A 121 51.60 25.77 -29.31
CA GLU A 121 52.14 26.85 -30.14
C GLU A 121 53.26 27.63 -29.42
N TYR A 122 53.05 28.01 -28.15
CA TYR A 122 54.08 28.69 -27.36
C TYR A 122 55.34 27.83 -27.18
N ILE A 123 55.20 26.53 -26.90
CA ILE A 123 56.33 25.61 -26.74
C ILE A 123 57.12 25.50 -28.05
N GLN A 124 56.45 25.39 -29.20
CA GLN A 124 57.11 25.34 -30.51
C GLN A 124 57.91 26.62 -30.79
N ILE A 125 57.32 27.80 -30.54
CA ILE A 125 57.99 29.09 -30.76
C ILE A 125 59.23 29.22 -29.87
N ILE A 126 59.15 28.81 -28.60
CA ILE A 126 60.29 28.85 -27.68
C ILE A 126 61.39 27.89 -28.14
N GLY A 127 61.04 26.68 -28.55
CA GLY A 127 61.99 25.70 -29.09
C GLY A 127 62.80 26.25 -30.27
N ILE A 128 62.12 26.82 -31.26
CA ILE A 128 62.76 27.43 -32.45
C ILE A 128 63.72 28.55 -32.03
N LYS A 129 63.30 29.45 -31.13
CA LYS A 129 64.15 30.55 -30.66
C LYS A 129 65.40 30.05 -29.92
N LEU A 130 65.28 28.97 -29.15
CA LEU A 130 66.42 28.36 -28.47
C LEU A 130 67.39 27.73 -29.47
N GLU A 131 66.89 27.05 -30.50
CA GLU A 131 67.72 26.51 -31.59
C GLU A 131 68.52 27.62 -32.30
N ASP A 132 67.86 28.74 -32.63
CA ASP A 132 68.51 29.92 -33.23
C ASP A 132 69.62 30.50 -32.35
N VAL A 133 69.39 30.58 -31.04
CA VAL A 133 70.38 31.07 -30.06
C VAL A 133 71.56 30.10 -29.98
N MET A 134 71.30 28.79 -29.94
CA MET A 134 72.34 27.77 -29.87
C MET A 134 73.23 27.77 -31.12
N ILE A 135 72.66 27.99 -32.30
CA ILE A 135 73.43 28.14 -33.56
C ILE A 135 74.37 29.36 -33.45
N LYS A 136 73.84 30.53 -33.06
CA LYS A 136 74.64 31.77 -32.94
C LYS A 136 75.78 31.67 -31.92
N LEU A 137 75.59 30.91 -30.84
CA LEU A 137 76.64 30.72 -29.82
C LEU A 137 77.75 29.78 -30.31
N LYS A 138 77.40 28.72 -31.05
CA LYS A 138 78.37 27.82 -31.71
C LYS A 138 79.22 28.56 -32.73
N ASP A 139 78.60 29.41 -33.56
CA ASP A 139 79.32 30.22 -34.56
C ASP A 139 80.35 31.17 -33.93
N LYS A 140 80.05 31.68 -32.72
CA LYS A 140 80.94 32.54 -31.94
C LYS A 140 81.99 31.79 -31.11
N LYS A 141 82.01 30.45 -31.14
CA LYS A 141 82.86 29.60 -30.29
C LYS A 141 82.72 29.88 -28.78
N ILE A 142 81.55 30.35 -28.35
CA ILE A 142 81.26 30.60 -26.93
C ILE A 142 80.93 29.29 -26.21
N ILE A 143 80.29 28.37 -26.94
CA ILE A 143 80.04 26.98 -26.57
C ILE A 143 80.44 26.07 -27.74
#